data_AF-A0A9Q4KV91-F1
#
_entry.id   AF-A0A9Q4KV91-F1
#
_cell.length_a   1.000
_cell.length_b   1.000
_cell.length_c   1.000
_cell.angle_alpha   90.00
_cell.angle_beta   90.00
_cell.angle_gamma   90.00
#
_symmetry.space_group_name_H-M   'P 1'
#
loop_
_entity.id
_entity.type
_entity.pdbx_description
1 polymer ?
#
loop_
_entity_poly.entity_id
_entity_poly.type
_entity_poly.pdbx_seq_one_letter_code
_entity_poly.pdbx_strand_id
1 'polypeptide(L)'
;MRVLAPAENTGMALEDILLRTGEMDHMEKLIRHRARNKSGLSPQDMLETVIHPLLDELEQHVIAEVSATEDPVHLKAVVHQWIVSRMDK
;
A
#
# COMPACT_ATOMS: atom_id res chain seq x y z
N MET A 1 -8.32 -29.45 13.10
CA MET A 1 -8.10 -28.00 12.82
C MET A 1 -7.48 -27.89 11.45
N ARG A 2 -8.19 -27.32 10.49
CA ARG A 2 -7.71 -27.19 9.11
C ARG A 2 -6.87 -25.91 9.06
N VAL A 3 -5.55 -26.08 9.01
CA VAL A 3 -4.60 -24.99 8.75
C VAL A 3 -4.94 -24.46 7.36
N LEU A 4 -5.39 -23.21 7.29
CA LEU A 4 -5.48 -22.50 6.02
C LEU A 4 -4.03 -22.31 5.56
N ALA A 5 -3.62 -23.07 4.54
CA ALA A 5 -2.38 -22.82 3.84
C ALA A 5 -2.38 -21.36 3.36
N PRO A 6 -1.23 -20.66 3.37
CA PRO A 6 -1.13 -19.36 2.72
C PRO A 6 -1.58 -19.59 1.29
N ALA A 7 -2.68 -18.93 0.92
CA ALA A 7 -3.16 -18.97 -0.45
C ALA A 7 -1.95 -18.69 -1.36
N GLU A 8 -1.73 -19.57 -2.33
CA GLU A 8 -0.88 -19.29 -3.49
C GLU A 8 -1.52 -18.09 -4.20
N ASN A 9 -1.21 -16.89 -3.70
CA ASN A 9 -1.69 -15.63 -4.21
C ASN A 9 -0.92 -15.36 -5.50
N THR A 10 -1.49 -15.81 -6.60
CA THR A 10 -1.10 -15.41 -7.94
C THR A 10 -1.39 -13.90 -8.05
N GLY A 11 -0.43 -12.98 -8.16
CA GLY A 11 1.01 -13.11 -8.34
C GLY A 11 1.59 -11.75 -8.72
N MET A 12 1.41 -10.75 -7.85
CA MET A 12 1.95 -9.41 -8.08
C MET A 12 2.24 -8.77 -6.73
N ALA A 13 3.51 -8.44 -6.48
CA ALA A 13 3.90 -7.76 -5.26
C ALA A 13 3.27 -6.35 -5.23
N LEU A 14 3.03 -5.80 -4.04
CA LEU A 14 2.54 -4.43 -3.92
C LEU A 14 3.46 -3.42 -4.64
N GLU A 15 4.76 -3.68 -4.63
CA GLU A 15 5.75 -2.93 -5.41
C GLU A 15 5.44 -2.94 -6.91
N ASP A 16 5.17 -4.11 -7.49
CA ASP A 16 4.78 -4.24 -8.91
C ASP A 16 3.48 -3.50 -9.23
N ILE A 17 2.52 -3.53 -8.30
CA ILE A 17 1.24 -2.81 -8.43
C ILE A 17 1.49 -1.30 -8.48
N LEU A 18 2.27 -0.77 -7.55
CA LEU A 18 2.60 0.66 -7.49
C LEU A 18 3.39 1.11 -8.74
N LEU A 19 4.33 0.29 -9.20
CA LEU A 19 5.11 0.55 -10.41
C LEU A 19 4.22 0.58 -11.66
N ARG A 20 3.36 -0.43 -11.84
CA ARG A 20 2.48 -0.54 -13.03
C ARG A 20 1.40 0.53 -13.08
N THR A 21 0.90 0.96 -11.93
CA THR A 21 -0.13 2.01 -11.83
C THR A 21 0.46 3.42 -11.92
N GLY A 22 1.77 3.57 -11.71
CA GLY A 22 2.45 4.86 -11.65
C GLY A 22 2.17 5.61 -10.34
N GLU A 23 1.81 4.91 -9.27
CA GLU A 23 1.41 5.49 -7.98
C GLU A 23 2.57 5.58 -6.97
N MET A 24 3.78 5.13 -7.35
CA MET A 24 4.99 5.24 -6.50
C MET A 24 5.23 6.66 -5.98
N ASP A 25 5.13 7.69 -6.84
CA ASP A 25 5.34 9.09 -6.44
C ASP A 25 4.26 9.58 -5.47
N HIS A 26 3.02 9.12 -5.62
CA HIS A 26 1.94 9.46 -4.70
C HIS A 26 2.12 8.76 -3.35
N MET A 27 2.58 7.51 -3.36
CA MET A 27 2.92 6.78 -2.15
C MET A 27 4.07 7.45 -1.40
N GLU A 28 5.11 7.89 -2.10
CA GLU A 28 6.21 8.66 -1.50
C GLU A 28 5.71 9.94 -0.83
N LYS A 29 4.83 10.70 -1.50
CA LYS A 29 4.21 11.90 -0.93
C LYS A 29 3.41 11.58 0.33
N LEU A 30 2.66 10.47 0.33
CA LEU A 30 1.91 10.03 1.52
C LEU A 30 2.84 9.65 2.67
N ILE A 31 3.91 8.91 2.41
CA ILE A 31 4.91 8.57 3.43
C ILE A 31 5.52 9.84 4.02
N ARG A 32 5.93 10.80 3.17
CA ARG A 32 6.47 12.10 3.64
C ARG A 32 5.43 12.88 4.45
N HIS A 33 4.16 12.89 4.02
CA HIS A 33 3.07 13.52 4.76
C HIS A 33 2.90 12.90 6.15
N ARG A 34 2.92 11.57 6.24
CA ARG A 34 2.76 10.83 7.50
C ARG A 34 3.98 10.96 8.42
N ALA A 35 5.16 11.07 7.83
CA ALA A 35 6.42 11.26 8.55
C ALA A 35 6.65 12.69 9.05
N ARG A 36 5.91 13.70 8.54
CA ARG A 36 6.17 15.13 8.81
C ARG A 36 6.26 15.51 10.29
N ASN A 37 5.48 14.84 11.14
CA ASN A 37 5.41 15.11 12.59
C ASN A 37 6.26 14.12 13.41
N LYS A 38 7.04 13.26 12.76
CA LYS A 38 7.89 12.23 13.38
C LYS A 38 9.38 12.54 13.26
N SER A 39 9.72 13.83 13.15
CA SER A 39 11.10 14.31 13.15
C SER A 39 11.80 13.87 14.43
N GLY A 40 12.84 13.04 14.31
CA GLY A 40 13.61 12.50 15.43
C GLY A 40 13.57 10.98 15.58
N LEU A 41 12.71 10.29 14.82
CA LEU A 41 12.76 8.83 14.74
C LEU A 41 14.03 8.36 14.03
N SER A 42 14.58 7.24 14.48
CA SER A 42 15.63 6.54 13.74
C SER A 42 15.07 6.00 12.42
N PRO A 43 15.92 5.71 11.42
CA PRO A 43 15.47 5.07 10.19
C PRO A 43 14.69 3.77 10.43
N GLN A 44 15.08 2.96 11.41
CA GLN A 44 14.39 1.72 11.77
C GLN A 44 12.98 2.02 12.33
N ASP A 45 12.87 2.98 13.25
CA ASP A 45 11.58 3.36 13.82
C ASP A 45 10.66 3.99 12.76
N MET A 46 11.22 4.68 11.77
CA MET A 46 10.46 5.21 10.64
C MET A 46 9.87 4.08 9.78
N LEU A 47 10.66 3.04 9.51
CA LEU A 47 10.19 1.86 8.79
C LEU A 47 9.05 1.19 9.54
N GLU A 48 9.25 0.87 10.81
CA GLU A 48 8.29 0.11 11.62
C GLU A 48 7.02 0.89 11.97
N THR A 49 7.10 2.22 12.15
CA THR A 49 5.97 3.01 12.64
C THR A 49 5.23 3.80 11.56
N VAL A 50 5.79 3.91 10.35
CA VAL A 50 5.17 4.65 9.24
C VAL A 50 5.10 3.79 8.01
N ILE A 51 6.24 3.31 7.51
CA ILE A 51 6.31 2.74 6.17
C ILE A 51 5.62 1.38 6.12
N HIS A 52 6.00 0.43 6.99
CA HIS A 52 5.40 -0.90 7.03
C HIS A 52 3.88 -0.84 7.29
N PRO A 53 3.37 -0.13 8.31
CA PRO A 53 1.93 -0.05 8.54
C PRO A 53 1.16 0.53 7.33
N LEU A 54 1.71 1.53 6.64
CA LEU A 54 1.04 2.09 5.46
C LEU A 54 1.00 1.12 4.29
N LEU A 55 2.08 0.37 4.07
CA LEU A 55 2.14 -0.64 3.00
C LEU A 55 1.21 -1.82 3.30
N ASP A 56 1.20 -2.30 4.55
CA ASP A 56 0.31 -3.37 4.99
C ASP A 56 -1.16 -2.97 4.84
N GLU A 57 -1.51 -1.74 5.22
CA GLU A 57 -2.88 -1.23 5.06
C GLU A 57 -3.28 -1.09 3.59
N LEU A 58 -2.36 -0.69 2.71
CA LEU A 58 -2.62 -0.62 1.27
C LEU A 58 -2.80 -2.01 0.68
N GLU A 59 -1.95 -2.97 1.04
CA GLU A 59 -2.05 -4.36 0.59
C GLU A 59 -3.41 -4.96 0.99
N GLN A 60 -3.82 -4.81 2.25
CA GLN A 60 -5.12 -5.28 2.72
C GLN A 60 -6.29 -4.61 1.97
N HIS A 61 -6.18 -3.31 1.68
CA HIS A 61 -7.21 -2.61 0.93
C HIS A 61 -7.31 -3.10 -0.52
N VAL A 62 -6.18 -3.29 -1.20
CA VAL A 62 -6.16 -3.83 -2.57
C VAL A 62 -6.72 -5.25 -2.60
N ILE A 63 -6.37 -6.11 -1.64
CA ILE A 63 -6.94 -7.46 -1.53
C ILE A 63 -8.46 -7.44 -1.31
N ALA A 64 -8.97 -6.46 -0.57
CA ALA A 64 -10.40 -6.34 -0.28
C ALA A 64 -11.22 -5.80 -1.47
N GLU A 65 -10.66 -4.87 -2.25
CA GLU A 65 -11.36 -4.16 -3.31
C GLU A 65 -11.13 -4.76 -4.72
N VAL A 66 -9.99 -5.42 -4.95
CA VAL A 66 -9.58 -5.88 -6.27
C VAL A 66 -9.59 -7.41 -6.33
N SER A 67 -10.29 -7.95 -7.32
CA SER A 67 -10.31 -9.39 -7.58
C SER A 67 -9.20 -9.80 -8.55
N ALA A 68 -8.79 -11.08 -8.52
CA ALA A 68 -7.61 -11.60 -9.24
C ALA A 68 -7.60 -11.42 -10.78
N THR A 69 -8.68 -10.90 -11.37
CA THR A 69 -8.89 -10.82 -12.83
C THR A 69 -8.84 -9.40 -13.43
N GLU A 70 -8.33 -8.39 -12.73
CA GLU A 70 -8.71 -7.00 -13.05
C GLU A 70 -7.74 -6.09 -13.83
N ASP A 71 -8.41 -5.18 -14.54
CA ASP A 71 -7.95 -4.10 -15.40
C ASP A 71 -6.97 -3.15 -14.70
N PRO A 72 -5.79 -2.85 -15.29
CA PRO A 72 -4.84 -1.87 -14.78
C PRO A 72 -5.46 -0.50 -14.44
N VAL A 73 -6.51 -0.07 -15.15
CA VAL A 73 -7.20 1.20 -14.88
C VAL A 73 -7.95 1.15 -13.55
N HIS A 74 -8.64 0.04 -13.27
CA HIS A 74 -9.35 -0.15 -12.01
C HIS A 74 -8.37 -0.23 -10.84
N LEU A 75 -7.32 -1.03 -10.98
CA LEU A 75 -6.27 -1.15 -9.96
C LEU A 75 -5.63 0.21 -9.64
N LYS A 76 -5.34 1.01 -10.66
CA LYS A 76 -4.85 2.38 -10.47
C LYS A 76 -5.85 3.24 -9.69
N ALA A 77 -7.13 3.20 -10.05
CA ALA A 77 -8.16 4.00 -9.40
C ALA A 77 -8.30 3.65 -7.91
N VAL A 78 -8.31 2.37 -7.57
CA VAL A 78 -8.38 1.88 -6.17
C VAL A 78 -7.17 2.38 -5.36
N VAL A 79 -5.96 2.16 -5.86
CA VAL A 79 -4.73 2.60 -5.18
C VAL A 79 -4.73 4.13 -5.01
N HIS A 80 -5.04 4.87 -6.07
CA HIS A 80 -5.03 6.33 -6.05
C HIS A 80 -6.05 6.90 -5.05
N GLN A 81 -7.29 6.39 -5.07
CA GLN A 81 -8.33 6.83 -4.15
C GLN A 81 -7.95 6.55 -2.70
N TRP A 82 -7.35 5.38 -2.43
CA TRP A 82 -6.85 5.08 -1.09
C TRP A 82 -5.78 6.08 -0.65
N ILE A 83 -4.77 6.37 -1.49
CA ILE A 83 -3.71 7.32 -1.16
C ILE A 83 -4.29 8.71 -0.85
N VAL A 84 -5.17 9.23 -1.73
CA VAL A 84 -5.80 10.53 -1.54
C VAL A 84 -6.61 10.58 -0.24
N SER A 85 -7.39 9.54 0.06
CA SER A 85 -8.17 9.47 1.31
C SER A 85 -7.32 9.54 2.59
N ARG A 86 -6.03 9.18 2.49
CA ARG A 86 -5.06 9.26 3.59
C ARG A 86 -4.26 10.56 3.60
N MET A 87 -4.29 11.35 2.54
CA MET A 87 -3.67 12.69 2.53
C MET A 87 -4.51 13.71 3.29
N ASP A 88 -5.83 13.50 3.36
CA ASP A 88 -6.78 14.39 4.05
C ASP A 88 -6.91 14.15 5.57
N LYS A 89 -6.19 13.15 6.11
CA LYS A 89 -6.23 12.74 7.52
C LYS A 89 -4.93 13.03 8.24
#